data_AF-A0A1C3WNQ7-F1
#
_entry.id   AF-A0A1C3WNQ7-F1
#
_cell.length_a   1.000
_cell.length_b   1.000
_cell.length_c   1.000
_cell.angle_alpha   90.00
_cell.angle_beta   90.00
_cell.angle_gamma   90.00
#
_symmetry.space_group_name_H-M   'P 1'
#
loop_
_entity.id
_entity.type
_entity.pdbx_description
1 polymer ?
#
loop_
_entity_poly.entity_id
_entity_poly.type
_entity_poly.pdbx_seq_one_letter_code
_entity_poly.pdbx_strand_id
1 'polypeptide(L)'
;MNWENWGPALLSSSTVAALTILGSHFLKSMIEQSVKHGFDRQIETLRADIKSKEEDLRSLRSGALSALSAKHEELDRRRIKAAESLWRAVIDQRKYRSAISTVAILNIAKIDETIKSGGVEAEKMRTFAEVIWQTTGLADQGQPNELVADVEQLFVSDEAWLAFDALRTIGGHAAITLLTLKNGLDLGILKKLSSGNDAIKKVLPEYSSYIDQYPEVAPLYLVDQLQEKLLRELRGSFSQSDTDYIAVNQARHILSISKIEPIELANEIPDKYKIDPPPLAQ
;
A
#
# COMPACT_ATOMS: atom_id res chain seq x y z
N MET A 1 9.32 83.92 69.75
CA MET A 1 9.46 82.96 68.65
C MET A 1 8.78 81.70 69.13
N ASN A 2 7.49 81.59 68.82
CA ASN A 2 6.55 80.87 69.68
C ASN A 2 6.41 79.39 69.28
N TRP A 3 6.51 78.56 70.31
CA TRP A 3 6.29 77.10 70.32
C TRP A 3 4.91 76.68 69.74
N GLU A 4 3.96 77.59 69.71
CA GLU A 4 2.57 77.37 69.25
C GLU A 4 2.44 77.13 67.74
N ASN A 5 3.45 77.48 66.93
CA ASN A 5 3.39 77.26 65.48
C ASN A 5 3.89 75.87 65.03
N TRP A 6 4.58 75.12 65.90
CA TRP A 6 5.15 73.80 65.55
C TRP A 6 4.21 72.63 65.87
N GLY A 7 3.33 72.78 66.87
CA GLY A 7 2.35 71.75 67.26
C GLY A 7 1.39 71.34 66.13
N PRO A 8 0.72 72.30 65.45
CA PRO A 8 -0.14 71.99 64.32
C PRO A 8 0.64 71.47 63.10
N ALA A 9 1.85 71.98 62.88
CA ALA A 9 2.70 71.54 61.76
C ALA A 9 3.13 70.08 61.92
N LEU A 10 3.55 69.65 63.12
CA LEU A 10 3.93 68.25 63.42
C LEU A 10 2.73 67.28 63.42
N LEU A 11 1.55 67.74 63.86
CA LEU A 11 0.31 66.96 63.79
C LEU A 11 -0.23 66.84 62.34
N SER A 12 -0.06 67.89 61.52
CA SER A 12 -0.43 67.85 60.10
C SER A 12 0.54 67.01 59.26
N SER A 13 1.85 67.03 59.56
CA SER A 13 2.83 66.20 58.85
C SER A 13 2.73 64.72 59.22
N SER A 14 2.41 64.40 60.48
CA SER A 14 2.22 63.01 60.93
C SER A 14 0.91 62.39 60.41
N THR A 15 -0.17 63.15 60.31
CA THR A 15 -1.42 62.68 59.69
C THR A 15 -1.27 62.48 58.19
N VAL A 16 -0.57 63.37 57.48
CA VAL A 16 -0.24 63.17 56.06
C VAL A 16 0.66 61.95 55.86
N ALA A 17 1.67 61.74 56.72
CA ALA A 17 2.52 60.55 56.67
C ALA A 17 1.76 59.24 56.98
N ALA A 18 0.85 59.25 57.95
CA ALA A 18 0.01 58.10 58.26
C ALA A 18 -0.96 57.76 57.10
N LEU A 19 -1.55 58.79 56.49
CA LEU A 19 -2.44 58.62 55.33
C LEU A 19 -1.69 58.14 54.08
N THR A 20 -0.45 58.59 53.84
CA THR A 20 0.36 58.10 52.73
C THR A 20 0.83 56.67 52.95
N ILE A 21 1.18 56.27 54.18
CA ILE A 21 1.54 54.87 54.49
C ILE A 21 0.33 53.95 54.32
N LEU A 22 -0.83 54.29 54.89
CA LEU A 22 -2.06 53.51 54.75
C LEU A 22 -2.52 53.46 53.29
N GLY A 23 -2.46 54.58 52.57
CA GLY A 23 -2.76 54.65 51.14
C GLY A 23 -1.82 53.76 50.32
N SER A 24 -0.51 53.79 50.61
CA SER A 24 0.48 52.97 49.90
C SER A 24 0.24 51.47 50.11
N HIS A 25 -0.17 51.05 51.31
CA HIS A 25 -0.45 49.65 51.61
C HIS A 25 -1.73 49.16 50.91
N PHE A 26 -2.75 50.01 50.82
CA PHE A 26 -4.00 49.71 50.12
C PHE A 26 -3.82 49.68 48.60
N LEU A 27 -3.08 50.64 48.03
CA LEU A 27 -2.72 50.64 46.61
C LEU A 27 -1.88 49.42 46.26
N LYS A 28 -0.90 49.05 47.10
CA LYS A 28 -0.07 47.86 46.87
C LYS A 28 -0.92 46.59 46.87
N SER A 29 -1.84 46.41 47.82
CA SER A 29 -2.69 45.21 47.86
C SER A 29 -3.69 45.17 46.70
N MET A 30 -4.26 46.32 46.30
CA MET A 30 -5.16 46.43 45.15
C MET A 30 -4.44 46.07 43.84
N ILE A 31 -3.23 46.58 43.63
CA ILE A 31 -2.42 46.27 42.45
C ILE A 31 -2.01 44.79 42.46
N GLU A 32 -1.53 44.27 43.59
CA GLU A 32 -1.13 42.87 43.72
C GLU A 32 -2.30 41.90 43.47
N GLN A 33 -3.47 42.20 44.01
CA GLN A 33 -4.66 41.37 43.82
C GLN A 33 -5.22 41.47 42.40
N SER A 34 -5.17 42.66 41.78
CA SER A 34 -5.58 42.85 40.37
C SER A 34 -4.64 42.11 39.41
N VAL A 35 -3.33 42.21 39.64
CA VAL A 35 -2.30 41.52 38.85
C VAL A 35 -2.41 40.00 39.03
N LYS A 36 -2.57 39.52 40.27
CA LYS A 36 -2.77 38.10 40.57
C LYS A 36 -4.01 37.54 39.88
N HIS A 37 -5.14 38.23 39.97
CA HIS A 37 -6.37 37.79 39.30
C HIS A 37 -6.24 37.80 37.78
N GLY A 38 -5.52 38.78 37.21
CA GLY A 38 -5.19 38.81 35.78
C GLY A 38 -4.35 37.62 35.34
N PHE A 39 -3.31 37.27 36.10
CA PHE A 39 -2.47 36.10 35.84
C PHE A 39 -3.24 34.79 36.02
N ASP A 40 -4.01 34.63 37.11
CA ASP A 40 -4.81 33.42 37.36
C ASP A 40 -5.79 33.18 36.20
N ARG A 41 -6.47 34.24 35.73
CA ARG A 41 -7.39 34.15 34.58
C ARG A 41 -6.68 33.79 33.28
N GLN A 42 -5.49 34.33 33.03
CA GLN A 42 -4.69 33.97 31.85
C GLN A 42 -4.22 32.52 31.92
N ILE A 43 -3.78 32.05 33.10
CA ILE A 43 -3.35 30.66 33.32
C ILE A 43 -4.53 29.71 33.10
N GLU A 44 -5.71 30.01 33.64
CA GLU A 44 -6.91 29.20 33.41
C GLU A 44 -7.30 29.16 31.93
N THR A 45 -7.25 30.31 31.24
CA THR A 45 -7.55 30.39 29.81
C THR A 45 -6.55 29.59 28.97
N LEU A 46 -5.26 29.70 29.26
CA LEU A 46 -4.21 28.92 28.61
C LEU A 46 -4.38 27.42 28.88
N ARG A 47 -4.73 27.04 30.11
CA ARG A 47 -4.99 25.63 30.48
C ARG A 47 -6.18 25.07 29.73
N ALA A 48 -7.25 25.85 29.60
CA ALA A 48 -8.43 25.47 28.83
C ALA A 48 -8.10 25.33 27.33
N ASP A 49 -7.34 26.26 26.76
CA ASP A 49 -6.91 26.23 25.36
C ASP A 49 -5.98 25.02 25.07
N ILE A 50 -5.02 24.73 25.96
CA ILE A 50 -4.16 23.53 25.85
C ILE A 50 -5.02 22.26 25.87
N LYS A 51 -5.96 22.15 26.80
CA LYS A 51 -6.84 20.97 26.91
C LYS A 51 -7.71 20.80 25.66
N SER A 52 -8.27 21.89 25.13
CA SER A 52 -9.06 21.87 23.89
C SER A 52 -8.20 21.41 22.71
N LYS A 53 -6.99 21.97 22.55
CA LYS A 53 -6.06 21.59 21.49
C LYS A 53 -5.58 20.13 21.60
N GLU A 54 -5.37 19.64 22.81
CA GLU A 54 -5.06 18.22 23.04
C GLU A 54 -6.22 17.31 22.61
N GLU A 55 -7.47 17.70 22.87
CA GLU A 55 -8.66 16.96 22.46
C GLU A 55 -8.82 16.96 20.94
N ASP A 56 -8.65 18.11 20.29
CA ASP A 56 -8.66 18.24 18.83
C ASP A 56 -7.57 17.37 18.19
N LEU A 57 -6.35 17.40 18.73
CA LEU A 57 -5.24 16.56 18.23
C LEU A 57 -5.50 15.07 18.43
N ARG A 58 -6.11 14.67 19.55
CA ARG A 58 -6.52 13.27 19.77
C ARG A 58 -7.58 12.85 18.74
N SER A 59 -8.55 13.71 18.46
CA SER A 59 -9.59 13.48 17.44
C SER A 59 -9.00 13.38 16.02
N LEU A 60 -8.07 14.27 15.67
CA LEU A 60 -7.38 14.23 14.38
C LEU A 60 -6.52 12.96 14.25
N ARG A 61 -5.82 12.58 15.31
CA ARG A 61 -5.00 11.35 15.35
C ARG A 61 -5.87 10.10 15.18
N SER A 62 -6.97 10.00 15.93
CA SER A 62 -7.86 8.85 15.82
C SER A 62 -8.50 8.80 14.44
N GLY A 63 -8.98 9.93 13.92
CA GLY A 63 -9.53 10.03 12.57
C GLY A 63 -8.53 9.63 11.48
N ALA A 64 -7.29 10.12 11.56
CA ALA A 64 -6.23 9.78 10.61
C ALA A 64 -5.86 8.29 10.66
N LEU A 65 -5.76 7.69 11.86
CA LEU A 65 -5.48 6.26 12.01
C LEU A 65 -6.65 5.40 11.50
N SER A 66 -7.89 5.79 11.76
CA SER A 66 -9.07 5.11 11.23
C SER A 66 -9.14 5.18 9.71
N ALA A 67 -8.88 6.36 9.12
CA ALA A 67 -8.84 6.52 7.66
C ALA A 67 -7.70 5.69 7.03
N LEU A 68 -6.54 5.64 7.68
CA LEU A 68 -5.42 4.81 7.24
C LEU A 68 -5.77 3.32 7.28
N SER A 69 -6.40 2.85 8.36
CA SER A 69 -6.86 1.47 8.51
C SER A 69 -7.89 1.11 7.43
N ALA A 70 -8.88 1.97 7.19
CA ALA A 70 -9.89 1.74 6.16
C ALA A 70 -9.30 1.69 4.75
N LYS A 71 -8.28 2.52 4.47
CA LYS A 71 -7.55 2.48 3.21
C LYS A 71 -6.82 1.16 3.01
N HIS A 72 -6.12 0.67 4.04
CA HIS A 72 -5.42 -0.62 3.97
C HIS A 72 -6.41 -1.77 3.79
N GLU A 73 -7.53 -1.76 4.51
CA GLU A 73 -8.58 -2.76 4.36
C GLU A 73 -9.13 -2.82 2.93
N GLU A 74 -9.42 -1.67 2.30
CA GLU A 74 -9.91 -1.64 0.92
C GLU A 74 -8.83 -2.08 -0.08
N LEU A 75 -7.56 -1.70 0.13
CA LEU A 75 -6.46 -2.18 -0.71
C LEU A 75 -6.29 -3.70 -0.61
N ASP A 76 -6.37 -4.26 0.58
CA ASP A 76 -6.25 -5.70 0.78
C ASP A 76 -7.46 -6.45 0.21
N ARG A 77 -8.66 -5.89 0.34
CA ARG A 77 -9.87 -6.41 -0.34
C ARG A 77 -9.66 -6.46 -1.86
N ARG A 78 -9.06 -5.42 -2.45
CA ARG A 78 -8.75 -5.38 -3.89
C ARG A 78 -7.69 -6.41 -4.29
N ARG A 79 -6.62 -6.55 -3.52
CA ARG A 79 -5.57 -7.57 -3.74
C ARG A 79 -6.13 -9.00 -3.69
N ILE A 80 -6.98 -9.30 -2.71
CA ILE A 80 -7.65 -10.61 -2.61
C ILE A 80 -8.51 -10.87 -3.85
N LYS A 81 -9.34 -9.89 -4.23
CA LYS A 81 -10.19 -10.02 -5.41
C LYS A 81 -9.38 -10.19 -6.71
N ALA A 82 -8.27 -9.46 -6.85
CA ALA A 82 -7.39 -9.56 -7.99
C ALA A 82 -6.70 -10.94 -8.08
N ALA A 83 -6.22 -11.47 -6.96
CA ALA A 83 -5.66 -12.82 -6.91
C ALA A 83 -6.71 -13.90 -7.22
N GLU A 84 -7.93 -13.76 -6.71
CA GLU A 84 -9.03 -14.66 -7.06
C GLU A 84 -9.35 -14.61 -8.55
N SER A 85 -9.43 -13.40 -9.13
CA SER A 85 -9.66 -13.20 -10.55
C SER A 85 -8.57 -13.85 -11.40
N LEU A 86 -7.30 -13.60 -11.05
CA LEU A 86 -6.16 -14.20 -11.74
C LEU A 86 -6.18 -15.72 -11.64
N TRP A 87 -6.49 -16.27 -10.46
CA TRP A 87 -6.57 -17.72 -10.28
C TRP A 87 -7.75 -18.34 -11.05
N ARG A 88 -8.90 -17.66 -11.11
CA ARG A 88 -10.02 -18.07 -11.99
C ARG A 88 -9.57 -18.12 -13.44
N ALA A 89 -8.85 -17.11 -13.92
CA ALA A 89 -8.29 -17.10 -15.27
C ALA A 89 -7.30 -18.25 -15.51
N VAL A 90 -6.47 -18.61 -14.52
CA VAL A 90 -5.60 -19.81 -14.59
C VAL A 90 -6.40 -21.10 -14.67
N ILE A 91 -7.49 -21.22 -13.90
CA ILE A 91 -8.39 -22.38 -13.97
C ILE A 91 -9.02 -22.47 -15.36
N ASP A 92 -9.49 -21.36 -15.90
CA ASP A 92 -10.08 -21.31 -17.24
C ASP A 92 -9.06 -21.69 -18.31
N GLN A 93 -7.78 -21.34 -18.11
CA GLN A 93 -6.68 -21.73 -19.01
C GLN A 93 -6.46 -23.25 -19.07
N ARG A 94 -6.95 -24.03 -18.10
CA ARG A 94 -6.87 -25.50 -18.11
C ARG A 94 -7.58 -26.13 -19.29
N LYS A 95 -8.53 -25.44 -19.93
CA LYS A 95 -9.15 -25.88 -21.19
C LYS A 95 -8.13 -26.15 -22.30
N TYR A 96 -7.01 -25.43 -22.30
CA TYR A 96 -5.94 -25.62 -23.29
C TYR A 96 -5.03 -26.81 -22.95
N ARG A 97 -5.19 -27.45 -21.77
CA ARG A 97 -4.30 -28.52 -21.33
C ARG A 97 -4.28 -29.70 -22.30
N SER A 98 -5.43 -30.09 -22.82
CA SER A 98 -5.51 -31.16 -23.83
C SER A 98 -4.73 -30.77 -25.09
N ALA A 99 -4.96 -29.56 -25.60
CA ALA A 99 -4.25 -29.04 -26.77
C ALA A 99 -2.74 -28.97 -26.55
N ILE A 100 -2.28 -28.47 -25.40
CA ILE A 100 -0.86 -28.39 -25.04
C ILE A 100 -0.25 -29.78 -25.02
N SER A 101 -0.87 -30.74 -24.33
CA SER A 101 -0.38 -32.12 -24.25
C SER A 101 -0.31 -32.79 -25.62
N THR A 102 -1.31 -32.57 -26.48
CA THR A 102 -1.30 -33.11 -27.83
C THR A 102 -0.17 -32.49 -28.66
N VAL A 103 -0.04 -31.17 -28.68
CA VAL A 103 1.03 -30.49 -29.43
C VAL A 103 2.42 -30.92 -28.93
N ALA A 104 2.60 -31.13 -27.63
CA ALA A 104 3.88 -31.55 -27.05
C ALA A 104 4.38 -32.92 -27.55
N ILE A 105 3.47 -33.84 -27.88
CA ILE A 105 3.84 -35.18 -28.38
C ILE A 105 3.96 -35.26 -29.91
N LEU A 106 3.51 -34.22 -30.63
CA LEU A 106 3.53 -34.19 -32.08
C LEU A 106 4.90 -33.74 -32.60
N ASN A 107 5.40 -34.41 -33.64
CA ASN A 107 6.56 -33.93 -34.38
C ASN A 107 6.11 -32.90 -35.41
N ILE A 108 6.00 -31.64 -34.97
CA ILE A 108 5.51 -30.51 -35.79
C ILE A 108 6.36 -30.32 -37.05
N ALA A 109 7.67 -30.54 -36.99
CA ALA A 109 8.55 -30.42 -38.16
C ALA A 109 8.21 -31.44 -39.25
N LYS A 110 8.02 -32.71 -38.89
CA LYS A 110 7.64 -33.76 -39.84
C LYS A 110 6.23 -33.53 -40.40
N ILE A 111 5.32 -33.05 -39.56
CA ILE A 111 3.95 -32.75 -39.97
C ILE A 111 3.94 -31.59 -40.98
N ASP A 112 4.73 -30.54 -40.75
CA ASP A 112 4.88 -29.41 -41.66
C ASP A 112 5.39 -29.87 -43.04
N GLU A 113 6.40 -30.75 -43.07
CA GLU A 113 6.91 -31.35 -44.31
C GLU A 113 5.82 -32.14 -45.06
N THR A 114 5.02 -32.95 -44.34
CA THR A 114 3.92 -33.73 -44.93
C THR A 114 2.79 -32.83 -45.45
N ILE A 115 2.46 -31.74 -44.76
CA ILE A 115 1.45 -30.78 -45.22
C ILE A 115 1.93 -30.05 -46.48
N LYS A 116 3.21 -29.69 -46.53
CA LYS A 116 3.84 -29.01 -47.69
C LYS A 116 3.97 -29.91 -48.92
N SER A 117 4.27 -31.20 -48.73
CA SER A 117 4.37 -32.15 -49.83
C SER A 117 3.01 -32.49 -50.47
N GLY A 118 1.92 -32.25 -49.74
CA GLY A 118 0.56 -32.43 -50.23
C GLY A 118 0.17 -33.91 -50.42
N GLY A 119 -0.94 -34.13 -51.14
CA GLY A 119 -1.44 -35.47 -51.44
C GLY A 119 -2.24 -36.13 -50.31
N VAL A 120 -2.36 -37.46 -50.38
CA VAL A 120 -3.25 -38.24 -49.51
C VAL A 120 -2.80 -38.22 -48.04
N GLU A 121 -1.50 -38.15 -47.78
CA GLU A 121 -0.98 -38.08 -46.40
C GLU A 121 -1.26 -36.74 -45.74
N ALA A 122 -1.18 -35.63 -46.47
CA ALA A 122 -1.57 -34.31 -45.99
C ALA A 122 -3.06 -34.28 -45.59
N GLU A 123 -3.93 -34.89 -46.40
CA GLU A 123 -5.37 -34.92 -46.11
C GLU A 123 -5.72 -35.80 -44.89
N LYS A 124 -5.02 -36.93 -44.73
CA LYS A 124 -5.10 -37.74 -43.50
C LYS A 124 -4.66 -36.95 -42.27
N MET A 125 -3.61 -36.14 -42.40
CA MET A 125 -3.11 -35.30 -41.31
C MET A 125 -4.11 -34.20 -40.93
N ARG A 126 -4.76 -33.57 -41.92
CA ARG A 126 -5.85 -32.61 -41.67
C ARG A 126 -7.03 -33.25 -40.95
N THR A 127 -7.44 -34.45 -41.38
CA THR A 127 -8.52 -35.20 -40.74
C THR A 127 -8.14 -35.57 -39.29
N PHE A 128 -6.90 -35.99 -39.06
CA PHE A 128 -6.40 -36.25 -37.71
C PHE A 128 -6.40 -35.00 -36.84
N ALA A 129 -5.96 -33.85 -37.37
CA ALA A 129 -6.00 -32.57 -36.68
C ALA A 129 -7.44 -32.11 -36.39
N GLU A 130 -8.40 -32.36 -37.28
CA GLU A 130 -9.83 -32.12 -37.04
C GLU A 130 -10.36 -32.93 -35.86
N VAL A 131 -10.03 -34.23 -35.81
CA VAL A 131 -10.43 -35.10 -34.69
C VAL A 131 -9.83 -34.60 -33.38
N ILE A 132 -8.53 -34.24 -33.37
CA ILE A 132 -7.90 -33.64 -32.19
C ILE A 132 -8.64 -32.36 -31.79
N TRP A 133 -8.86 -31.44 -32.73
CA TRP A 133 -9.53 -30.16 -32.47
C TRP A 133 -10.90 -30.36 -31.80
N GLN A 134 -11.71 -31.29 -32.31
CA GLN A 134 -13.01 -31.62 -31.73
C GLN A 134 -12.88 -32.24 -30.32
N THR A 135 -11.90 -33.13 -30.11
CA THR A 135 -11.68 -33.76 -28.79
C THR A 135 -11.10 -32.84 -27.73
N THR A 136 -10.42 -31.76 -28.11
CA THR A 136 -9.89 -30.77 -27.15
C THR A 136 -10.97 -29.95 -26.46
N GLY A 137 -12.21 -29.96 -26.98
CA GLY A 137 -13.32 -29.16 -26.46
C GLY A 137 -13.15 -27.66 -26.68
N LEU A 138 -12.15 -27.24 -27.48
CA LEU A 138 -11.93 -25.83 -27.85
C LEU A 138 -12.92 -25.34 -28.92
N ALA A 139 -13.53 -26.24 -29.68
CA ALA A 139 -14.47 -25.92 -30.75
C ALA A 139 -15.79 -25.32 -30.23
N ASP A 140 -16.26 -25.79 -29.08
CA ASP A 140 -17.57 -25.42 -28.50
C ASP A 140 -17.45 -24.28 -27.48
N GLN A 141 -16.24 -23.75 -27.27
CA GLN A 141 -16.04 -22.65 -26.35
C GLN A 141 -16.43 -21.35 -27.05
N GLY A 142 -17.57 -20.77 -26.62
CA GLY A 142 -17.96 -19.41 -26.98
C GLY A 142 -16.85 -18.40 -26.68
N GLN A 143 -17.01 -17.17 -27.19
CA GLN A 143 -16.03 -16.08 -27.06
C GLN A 143 -15.39 -16.04 -25.67
N PRO A 144 -14.07 -15.79 -25.57
CA PRO A 144 -13.34 -15.82 -24.32
C PRO A 144 -14.08 -15.01 -23.27
N ASN A 145 -14.50 -15.70 -22.20
CA ASN A 145 -15.26 -15.12 -21.13
C ASN A 145 -14.36 -14.09 -20.43
N GLU A 146 -14.59 -12.84 -20.77
CA GLU A 146 -14.39 -11.64 -19.96
C GLU A 146 -12.92 -11.24 -19.61
N LEU A 147 -12.57 -9.99 -19.94
CA LEU A 147 -11.28 -9.30 -19.76
C LEU A 147 -10.84 -9.09 -18.29
N VAL A 148 -11.32 -9.94 -17.37
CA VAL A 148 -11.34 -9.67 -15.91
C VAL A 148 -9.93 -9.71 -15.30
N ALA A 149 -8.93 -10.25 -15.99
CA ALA A 149 -7.55 -10.28 -15.52
C ALA A 149 -6.80 -8.95 -15.75
N ASP A 150 -7.08 -8.23 -16.84
CA ASP A 150 -6.20 -7.13 -17.28
C ASP A 150 -6.32 -5.89 -16.38
N VAL A 151 -7.51 -5.59 -15.85
CA VAL A 151 -7.71 -4.46 -14.92
C VAL A 151 -7.18 -4.74 -13.51
N GLU A 152 -7.11 -6.03 -13.14
CA GLU A 152 -6.67 -6.47 -11.82
C GLU A 152 -5.14 -6.63 -11.74
N GLN A 153 -4.42 -6.48 -12.86
CA GLN A 153 -2.95 -6.53 -12.93
C GLN A 153 -2.29 -5.59 -11.91
N LEU A 154 -2.88 -4.41 -11.66
CA LEU A 154 -2.32 -3.42 -10.73
C LEU A 154 -2.22 -3.93 -9.28
N PHE A 155 -3.02 -4.92 -8.92
CA PHE A 155 -3.13 -5.41 -7.54
C PHE A 155 -2.45 -6.76 -7.31
N VAL A 156 -1.79 -7.32 -8.33
CA VAL A 156 -1.01 -8.56 -8.24
C VAL A 156 0.48 -8.26 -8.43
N SER A 157 1.35 -9.18 -8.00
CA SER A 157 2.79 -9.02 -8.25
C SER A 157 3.12 -9.18 -9.74
N ASP A 158 4.11 -8.43 -10.21
CA ASP A 158 4.59 -8.51 -11.59
C ASP A 158 5.02 -9.94 -11.95
N GLU A 159 5.63 -10.67 -11.00
CA GLU A 159 6.02 -12.06 -11.19
C GLU A 159 4.81 -12.99 -11.39
N ALA A 160 3.74 -12.83 -10.60
CA ALA A 160 2.52 -13.61 -10.75
C ALA A 160 1.84 -13.33 -12.10
N TRP A 161 1.82 -12.06 -12.50
CA TRP A 161 1.27 -11.65 -13.79
C TRP A 161 2.06 -12.21 -14.97
N LEU A 162 3.39 -12.11 -14.94
CA LEU A 162 4.25 -12.67 -15.99
C LEU A 162 4.10 -14.19 -16.09
N ALA A 163 3.95 -14.90 -14.97
CA ALA A 163 3.69 -16.33 -14.97
C ALA A 163 2.34 -16.66 -15.65
N PHE A 164 1.30 -15.87 -15.38
CA PHE A 164 0.00 -16.02 -16.03
C PHE A 164 0.08 -15.72 -17.53
N ASP A 165 0.75 -14.64 -17.93
CA ASP A 165 0.88 -14.28 -19.34
C ASP A 165 1.66 -15.34 -20.14
N ALA A 166 2.68 -15.94 -19.53
CA ALA A 166 3.38 -17.10 -20.07
C ALA A 166 2.42 -18.29 -20.29
N LEU A 167 1.58 -18.64 -19.29
CA LEU A 167 0.58 -19.69 -19.42
C LEU A 167 -0.45 -19.41 -20.53
N ARG A 168 -0.90 -18.15 -20.61
CA ARG A 168 -1.82 -17.69 -21.66
C ARG A 168 -1.21 -17.87 -23.04
N THR A 169 0.04 -17.45 -23.19
CA THR A 169 0.81 -17.55 -24.44
C THR A 169 1.02 -19.01 -24.85
N ILE A 170 1.40 -19.89 -23.91
CA ILE A 170 1.60 -21.32 -24.17
C ILE A 170 0.30 -21.98 -24.65
N GLY A 171 -0.82 -21.77 -23.95
CA GLY A 171 -2.11 -22.35 -24.32
C GLY A 171 -2.65 -21.79 -25.64
N GLY A 172 -2.50 -20.48 -25.86
CA GLY A 172 -2.86 -19.83 -27.12
C GLY A 172 -2.04 -20.37 -28.28
N HIS A 173 -0.73 -20.53 -28.10
CA HIS A 173 0.14 -21.12 -29.12
C HIS A 173 -0.29 -22.55 -29.47
N ALA A 174 -0.54 -23.42 -28.48
CA ALA A 174 -1.01 -24.77 -28.73
C ALA A 174 -2.34 -24.81 -29.50
N ALA A 175 -3.30 -23.95 -29.13
CA ALA A 175 -4.58 -23.85 -29.83
C ALA A 175 -4.41 -23.38 -31.28
N ILE A 176 -3.60 -22.34 -31.51
CA ILE A 176 -3.32 -21.83 -32.87
C ILE A 176 -2.60 -22.89 -33.70
N THR A 177 -1.67 -23.65 -33.12
CA THR A 177 -0.98 -24.75 -33.81
C THR A 177 -1.96 -25.79 -34.30
N LEU A 178 -2.87 -26.27 -33.45
CA LEU A 178 -3.90 -27.24 -33.85
C LEU A 178 -4.85 -26.67 -34.91
N LEU A 179 -5.24 -25.41 -34.79
CA LEU A 179 -6.10 -24.75 -35.78
C LEU A 179 -5.39 -24.61 -37.14
N THR A 180 -4.09 -24.31 -37.14
CA THR A 180 -3.26 -24.21 -38.34
C THR A 180 -3.13 -25.57 -39.03
N LEU A 181 -2.90 -26.63 -38.24
CA LEU A 181 -2.86 -28.02 -38.71
C LEU A 181 -4.18 -28.47 -39.33
N LYS A 182 -5.31 -28.18 -38.65
CA LYS A 182 -6.66 -28.47 -39.13
C LYS A 182 -6.92 -27.87 -40.51
N ASN A 183 -6.51 -26.62 -40.71
CA ASN A 183 -6.70 -25.90 -41.98
C ASN A 183 -5.61 -26.22 -43.02
N GLY A 184 -4.58 -27.01 -42.67
CA GLY A 184 -3.48 -27.34 -43.56
C GLY A 184 -2.63 -26.13 -43.98
N LEU A 185 -2.52 -25.14 -43.10
CA LEU A 185 -1.71 -23.93 -43.31
C LEU A 185 -0.24 -24.21 -42.95
N ASP A 186 0.67 -23.40 -43.50
CA ASP A 186 2.11 -23.47 -43.20
C ASP A 186 2.40 -23.12 -41.73
N LEU A 187 3.08 -24.02 -41.03
CA LEU A 187 3.43 -23.86 -39.61
C LEU A 187 4.60 -22.89 -39.40
N GLY A 188 5.28 -22.46 -40.48
CA GLY A 188 6.37 -21.47 -40.43
C GLY A 188 5.97 -20.13 -39.80
N ILE A 189 4.67 -19.78 -39.84
CA ILE A 189 4.13 -18.57 -39.19
C ILE A 189 4.23 -18.69 -37.65
N LEU A 190 4.13 -19.90 -37.11
CA LEU A 190 4.12 -20.18 -35.67
C LEU A 190 5.52 -20.17 -35.06
N LYS A 191 6.56 -20.47 -35.85
CA LYS A 191 7.96 -20.39 -35.39
C LYS A 191 8.40 -18.97 -35.01
N LYS A 192 7.69 -17.93 -35.47
CA LYS A 192 7.91 -16.55 -35.01
C LYS A 192 7.22 -16.23 -33.69
N LEU A 193 6.19 -16.98 -33.31
CA LEU A 193 5.41 -16.80 -32.08
C LEU A 193 6.08 -17.45 -30.85
N SER A 194 7.08 -18.32 -31.04
CA SER A 194 7.89 -18.90 -29.96
C SER A 194 8.83 -17.91 -29.26
N SER A 195 8.82 -16.63 -29.67
CA SER A 195 9.53 -15.52 -29.01
C SER A 195 9.07 -15.24 -27.57
N GLY A 196 7.99 -15.89 -27.10
CA GLY A 196 7.55 -15.82 -25.70
C GLY A 196 8.50 -16.47 -24.68
N ASN A 197 9.54 -17.15 -25.13
CA ASN A 197 10.49 -17.85 -24.26
C ASN A 197 11.23 -16.93 -23.30
N ASP A 198 11.49 -15.67 -23.67
CA ASP A 198 12.19 -14.73 -22.80
C ASP A 198 11.37 -14.38 -21.54
N ALA A 199 10.04 -14.32 -21.67
CA ALA A 199 9.15 -14.12 -20.53
C ALA A 199 9.16 -15.34 -19.60
N ILE A 200 9.14 -16.55 -20.17
CA ILE A 200 9.19 -17.80 -19.41
C ILE A 200 10.52 -17.89 -18.64
N LYS A 201 11.65 -17.56 -19.27
CA LYS A 201 12.98 -17.56 -18.62
C LYS A 201 13.07 -16.56 -17.47
N LYS A 202 12.39 -15.41 -17.56
CA LYS A 202 12.34 -14.44 -16.46
C LYS A 202 11.59 -14.99 -15.24
N VAL A 203 10.49 -15.72 -15.48
CA VAL A 203 9.64 -16.29 -14.42
C VAL A 203 10.25 -17.56 -13.83
N LEU A 204 10.89 -18.37 -14.68
CA LEU A 204 11.47 -19.69 -14.38
C LEU A 204 12.96 -19.73 -14.78
N PRO A 205 13.82 -18.93 -14.13
CA PRO A 205 15.23 -18.83 -14.47
C PRO A 205 15.96 -20.17 -14.38
N GLU A 206 15.56 -21.04 -13.45
CA GLU A 206 16.10 -22.39 -13.27
C GLU A 206 15.90 -23.32 -14.47
N TYR A 207 14.94 -23.01 -15.35
CA TYR A 207 14.66 -23.75 -16.58
C TYR A 207 15.25 -23.10 -17.84
N SER A 208 16.03 -22.01 -17.71
CA SER A 208 16.53 -21.27 -18.86
C SER A 208 17.33 -22.14 -19.84
N SER A 209 18.27 -22.94 -19.33
CA SER A 209 19.08 -23.85 -20.16
C SER A 209 18.23 -24.90 -20.90
N TYR A 210 17.14 -25.37 -20.28
CA TYR A 210 16.23 -26.33 -20.90
C TYR A 210 15.42 -25.67 -22.03
N ILE A 211 14.98 -24.42 -21.82
CA ILE A 211 14.30 -23.62 -22.84
C ILE A 211 15.23 -23.31 -24.01
N ASP A 212 16.51 -23.02 -23.75
CA ASP A 212 17.50 -22.79 -24.82
C ASP A 212 17.78 -24.03 -25.65
N GLN A 213 17.80 -25.21 -25.01
CA GLN A 213 18.01 -26.47 -25.70
C GLN A 213 16.79 -26.88 -26.55
N TYR A 214 15.57 -26.58 -26.09
CA TYR A 214 14.32 -27.00 -26.74
C TYR A 214 13.30 -25.85 -26.84
N PRO A 215 13.58 -24.79 -27.61
CA PRO A 215 12.79 -23.56 -27.58
C PRO A 215 11.33 -23.73 -28.03
N GLU A 216 11.06 -24.71 -28.89
CA GLU A 216 9.71 -24.94 -29.41
C GLU A 216 8.84 -25.80 -28.47
N VAL A 217 9.46 -26.70 -27.69
CA VAL A 217 8.74 -27.75 -26.94
C VAL A 217 8.85 -27.58 -25.43
N ALA A 218 9.97 -27.06 -24.92
CA ALA A 218 10.17 -26.86 -23.49
C ALA A 218 9.03 -26.07 -22.82
N PRO A 219 8.52 -24.95 -23.38
CA PRO A 219 7.40 -24.23 -22.79
C PRO A 219 6.15 -25.09 -22.53
N LEU A 220 5.87 -26.06 -23.41
CA LEU A 220 4.70 -26.92 -23.32
C LEU A 220 4.78 -27.86 -22.10
N TYR A 221 5.99 -28.21 -21.66
CA TYR A 221 6.24 -29.05 -20.49
C TYR A 221 6.34 -28.26 -19.18
N LEU A 222 6.49 -26.93 -19.24
CA LEU A 222 6.69 -26.07 -18.07
C LEU A 222 5.38 -25.47 -17.50
N VAL A 223 4.23 -25.90 -18.01
CA VAL A 223 2.91 -25.37 -17.61
C VAL A 223 2.64 -25.58 -16.12
N ASP A 224 2.95 -26.75 -15.58
CA ASP A 224 2.68 -27.05 -14.18
C ASP A 224 3.60 -26.24 -13.26
N GLN A 225 4.86 -26.03 -13.66
CA GLN A 225 5.85 -25.22 -12.95
C GLN A 225 5.45 -23.73 -12.93
N LEU A 226 4.94 -23.21 -14.05
CA LEU A 226 4.40 -21.84 -14.12
C LEU A 226 3.19 -21.67 -13.20
N GLN A 227 2.28 -22.65 -13.16
CA GLN A 227 1.13 -22.62 -12.24
C GLN A 227 1.56 -22.66 -10.79
N GLU A 228 2.54 -23.50 -10.45
CA GLU A 228 3.05 -23.59 -9.08
C GLU A 228 3.75 -22.30 -8.66
N LYS A 229 4.60 -21.73 -9.52
CA LYS A 229 5.26 -20.44 -9.29
C LYS A 229 4.22 -19.34 -9.10
N LEU A 230 3.21 -19.24 -9.96
CA LEU A 230 2.12 -18.27 -9.81
C LEU A 230 1.40 -18.44 -8.47
N LEU A 231 1.04 -19.66 -8.09
CA LEU A 231 0.35 -19.93 -6.82
C LEU A 231 1.22 -19.56 -5.62
N ARG A 232 2.53 -19.80 -5.71
CA ARG A 232 3.51 -19.42 -4.69
C ARG A 232 3.59 -17.90 -4.55
N GLU A 233 3.65 -17.16 -5.67
CA GLU A 233 3.67 -15.70 -5.66
C GLU A 233 2.37 -15.10 -5.09
N LEU A 234 1.21 -15.63 -5.50
CA LEU A 234 -0.07 -15.18 -4.94
C LEU A 234 -0.14 -15.42 -3.43
N ARG A 235 0.28 -16.60 -2.93
CA ARG A 235 0.34 -16.87 -1.49
C ARG A 235 1.35 -15.96 -0.78
N GLY A 236 2.50 -15.74 -1.41
CA GLY A 236 3.54 -14.82 -0.94
C GLY A 236 3.00 -13.43 -0.69
N SER A 237 2.23 -12.90 -1.64
CA SER A 237 1.64 -11.55 -1.57
C SER A 237 0.69 -11.33 -0.39
N PHE A 238 0.08 -12.40 0.13
CA PHE A 238 -0.78 -12.34 1.33
C PHE A 238 -0.04 -12.61 2.63
N SER A 239 1.05 -13.37 2.58
CA SER A 239 1.85 -13.73 3.75
C SER A 239 2.90 -12.70 4.15
N GLN A 240 3.20 -11.75 3.25
CA GLN A 240 4.23 -10.74 3.51
C GLN A 240 3.75 -9.69 4.50
N SER A 241 4.44 -9.66 5.65
CA SER A 241 4.40 -8.65 6.71
C SER A 241 4.69 -7.22 6.24
N ASP A 242 5.00 -7.00 4.96
CA ASP A 242 5.37 -5.71 4.42
C ASP A 242 4.20 -4.73 4.44
N THR A 243 2.97 -5.19 4.19
CA THR A 243 1.78 -4.34 4.31
C THR A 243 1.58 -3.89 5.76
N ASP A 244 1.70 -4.83 6.71
CA ASP A 244 1.60 -4.54 8.15
C ASP A 244 2.72 -3.61 8.61
N TYR A 245 3.95 -3.83 8.13
CA TYR A 245 5.11 -3.00 8.44
C TYR A 245 4.96 -1.57 7.89
N ILE A 246 4.48 -1.43 6.65
CA ILE A 246 4.18 -0.14 6.03
C ILE A 246 3.06 0.57 6.80
N ALA A 247 1.98 -0.14 7.15
CA ALA A 247 0.87 0.40 7.92
C ALA A 247 1.33 0.87 9.31
N VAL A 248 2.12 0.07 10.01
CA VAL A 248 2.72 0.41 11.30
C VAL A 248 3.66 1.61 11.19
N ASN A 249 4.50 1.68 10.16
CA ASN A 249 5.40 2.81 9.96
C ASN A 249 4.66 4.11 9.60
N GLN A 250 3.62 4.02 8.76
CA GLN A 250 2.77 5.15 8.43
C GLN A 250 2.01 5.64 9.68
N ALA A 251 1.46 4.71 10.48
CA ALA A 251 0.87 5.03 11.76
C ALA A 251 1.90 5.70 12.68
N ARG A 252 3.10 5.13 12.83
CA ARG A 252 4.20 5.70 13.63
C ARG A 252 4.57 7.10 13.17
N HIS A 253 4.61 7.35 11.87
CA HIS A 253 4.90 8.66 11.29
C HIS A 253 3.82 9.69 11.65
N ILE A 254 2.53 9.32 11.49
CA ILE A 254 1.39 10.15 11.93
C ILE A 254 1.51 10.45 13.43
N LEU A 255 1.84 9.43 14.24
CA LEU A 255 2.04 9.60 15.68
C LEU A 255 3.20 10.55 15.98
N SER A 256 4.30 10.46 15.24
CA SER A 256 5.48 11.30 15.46
C SER A 256 5.23 12.78 15.13
N ILE A 257 4.49 13.07 14.06
CA ILE A 257 4.11 14.45 13.70
C ILE A 257 3.13 15.03 14.74
N SER A 258 2.30 14.17 15.34
CA SER A 258 1.31 14.58 16.35
C SER A 258 1.85 14.67 17.78
N LYS A 259 3.13 14.37 18.03
CA LYS A 259 3.71 14.50 19.37
C LYS A 259 3.84 15.99 19.72
N ILE A 260 2.94 16.47 20.56
CA ILE A 260 3.27 17.54 21.50
C ILE A 260 4.19 16.90 22.54
N GLU A 261 5.47 17.29 22.57
CA GLU A 261 6.24 17.07 23.80
C GLU A 261 5.46 17.74 24.92
N PRO A 262 5.15 17.05 26.03
CA PRO A 262 4.55 17.72 27.17
C PRO A 262 5.46 18.89 27.48
N ILE A 263 4.94 20.11 27.29
CA ILE A 263 5.57 21.29 27.82
C ILE A 263 5.49 21.04 29.32
N GLU A 264 6.54 20.45 29.89
CA GLU A 264 6.85 20.66 31.28
C GLU A 264 6.93 22.18 31.36
N LEU A 265 5.84 22.79 31.82
CA LEU A 265 5.86 24.15 32.32
C LEU A 265 6.89 24.08 33.42
N ALA A 266 8.15 24.37 33.07
CA ALA A 266 9.20 24.58 34.03
C ALA A 266 8.60 25.61 34.98
N ASN A 267 8.30 25.18 36.20
CA ASN A 267 7.76 26.02 37.27
C ASN A 267 8.78 27.11 37.69
N GLU A 268 9.78 27.37 36.87
CA GLU A 268 10.76 28.41 37.03
C GLU A 268 10.23 29.65 36.31
N ILE A 269 9.43 30.42 37.04
CA ILE A 269 9.25 31.84 36.78
C ILE A 269 10.67 32.41 36.52
N PRO A 270 10.94 33.03 35.34
CA PRO A 270 12.25 33.58 35.03
C PRO A 270 12.75 34.45 36.18
N ASP A 271 14.01 34.31 36.59
CA ASP A 271 14.54 34.96 37.82
C ASP A 271 14.26 36.47 37.88
N LYS A 272 14.20 37.14 36.73
CA LYS A 272 13.82 38.56 36.61
C LYS A 272 12.40 38.92 37.09
N TYR A 273 11.53 37.94 37.27
CA TYR A 273 10.16 38.08 37.78
C TYR A 273 9.97 37.42 39.16
N LYS A 274 11.02 36.81 39.74
CA LYS A 274 11.00 36.37 41.13
C LYS A 274 11.10 37.61 42.02
N ILE A 275 10.05 37.90 42.78
CA ILE A 275 10.09 38.91 43.82
C ILE A 275 10.61 38.19 45.07
N ASP A 276 11.82 38.53 45.52
CA ASP A 276 12.30 38.05 46.82
C ASP A 276 11.34 38.55 47.91
N PRO A 277 10.85 37.66 48.80
CA PRO A 277 9.97 38.08 49.88
C PRO A 277 10.71 39.14 50.71
N PRO A 278 10.06 40.28 51.03
CA PRO A 278 10.70 41.33 51.80
C PRO A 278 11.19 40.75 53.14
N PRO A 279 12.40 41.11 53.60
CA PRO A 279 12.93 40.59 54.85
C PRO A 279 11.94 40.88 55.97
N LEU A 280 11.53 39.82 56.67
CA LEU A 280 10.73 39.96 57.89
C LEU A 280 11.56 40.78 58.87
N ALA A 281 11.11 42.01 59.15
CA ALA A 281 11.69 42.83 60.19
C ALA A 281 11.57 42.04 61.51
N GLN A 282 12.72 41.73 62.12
CA GLN A 282 12.81 41.20 63.47
C GLN A 282 12.43 42.27 64.49
#